data_AF-A0A7C3F0B5-F1
#
_entry.id   AF-A0A7C3F0B5-F1
#
_cell.length_a   1.000
_cell.length_b   1.000
_cell.length_c   1.000
_cell.angle_alpha   90.00
_cell.angle_beta   90.00
_cell.angle_gamma   90.00
#
_symmetry.space_group_name_H-M   'P 1'
#
loop_
_entity.id
_entity.type
_entity.pdbx_description
1 polymer ?
#
loop_
_entity_poly.entity_id
_entity_poly.type
_entity_poly.pdbx_seq_one_letter_code
_entity_poly.pdbx_strand_id
1 'polypeptide(L)'
;MHQSRQIFYIKKNSTLPKLKFPLTQAIMEYYDITEDMLENCAVTFSMVDADTGIYKIANSEANLEISENRALEPDEVKYTLTYRFSSKDTRKEGHFKGQFQIDFLGNFCGKMAFPTNQMIDIYIQDSITVTTVV
;
A
#
# COMPACT_ATOMS: atom_id res chain seq x y z
N MET A 1 -18.84 3.62 -3.00
CA MET A 1 -17.62 4.43 -2.87
C MET A 1 -16.72 4.12 -4.06
N HIS A 2 -16.39 5.10 -4.91
CA HIS A 2 -15.37 4.91 -5.96
C HIS A 2 -14.00 5.15 -5.31
N GLN A 3 -13.26 4.08 -5.05
CA GLN A 3 -11.88 4.21 -4.59
C GLN A 3 -11.07 4.75 -5.78
N SER A 4 -10.54 5.97 -5.66
CA SER A 4 -9.79 6.60 -6.74
C SER A 4 -8.56 5.76 -7.10
N ARG A 5 -8.17 5.78 -8.38
CA ARG A 5 -6.97 5.11 -8.88
C ARG A 5 -5.76 5.67 -8.14
N GLN A 6 -5.01 4.82 -7.43
CA GLN A 6 -3.82 5.24 -6.70
C GLN A 6 -2.57 5.04 -7.54
N ILE A 7 -1.80 6.11 -7.69
CA ILE A 7 -0.54 6.12 -8.44
C ILE A 7 0.61 6.46 -7.49
N PHE A 8 1.71 5.73 -7.58
CA PHE A 8 2.92 5.92 -6.80
C PHE A 8 4.15 5.98 -7.71
N TYR A 9 5.02 6.96 -7.48
CA TYR A 9 6.26 7.15 -8.23
C TYR A 9 7.45 6.96 -7.30
N ILE A 10 8.45 6.21 -7.77
CA ILE A 10 9.71 6.04 -7.04
C ILE A 10 10.89 6.01 -8.01
N LYS A 11 12.00 6.63 -7.60
CA LYS A 11 13.22 6.63 -8.39
C LYS A 11 13.85 5.24 -8.39
N LYS A 12 14.42 4.85 -9.53
CA LYS A 12 15.25 3.66 -9.67
C LYS A 12 16.33 3.60 -8.59
N ASN A 13 16.54 2.40 -8.03
CA ASN A 13 17.46 2.10 -6.93
C ASN A 13 17.15 2.83 -5.60
N SER A 14 16.07 3.62 -5.50
CA SER A 14 15.70 4.29 -4.26
C SER A 14 15.02 3.33 -3.28
N THR A 15 15.17 3.64 -1.99
CA THR A 15 14.43 2.98 -0.90
C THR A 15 13.34 3.87 -0.30
N LEU A 16 13.22 5.10 -0.81
CA LEU A 16 12.26 6.12 -0.39
C LEU A 16 11.61 6.77 -1.62
N PRO A 17 10.38 7.29 -1.50
CA PRO A 17 9.53 7.28 -0.29
C PRO A 17 8.95 5.89 0.02
N LYS A 18 8.36 5.71 1.21
CA LYS A 18 7.53 4.53 1.51
C LYS A 18 6.24 4.61 0.70
N LEU A 19 5.76 3.49 0.18
CA LEU A 19 4.39 3.39 -0.29
C LEU A 19 3.47 3.41 0.92
N LYS A 20 2.42 4.23 0.87
CA LYS A 20 1.42 4.37 1.93
C LYS A 20 0.03 4.13 1.37
N PHE A 21 -0.79 3.36 2.09
CA PHE A 21 -2.20 3.15 1.80
C PHE A 21 -3.00 3.42 3.08
N PRO A 22 -3.67 4.58 3.19
CA PRO A 22 -4.47 4.92 4.37
C PRO A 22 -5.72 4.04 4.45
N LEU A 23 -5.91 3.35 5.57
CA LEU A 23 -7.17 2.70 5.92
C LEU A 23 -8.07 3.76 6.56
N THR A 24 -8.76 4.53 5.72
CA THR A 24 -9.70 5.55 6.20
C THR A 24 -10.87 4.89 6.92
N GLN A 25 -11.54 5.64 7.80
CA GLN A 25 -12.73 5.16 8.51
C GLN A 25 -13.79 4.62 7.54
N ALA A 26 -14.03 5.30 6.42
CA ALA A 26 -14.98 4.85 5.40
C ALA A 26 -14.59 3.49 4.77
N ILE A 27 -13.30 3.20 4.59
CA ILE A 27 -12.83 1.89 4.10
C ILE A 27 -13.08 0.82 5.16
N MET A 28 -12.73 1.12 6.42
CA MET A 28 -12.92 0.20 7.53
C MET A 28 -14.39 -0.16 7.72
N GLU A 29 -15.28 0.85 7.74
CA GLU A 29 -16.74 0.65 7.85
C GLU A 29 -17.31 -0.13 6.67
N TYR A 30 -16.86 0.15 5.44
CA TYR A 30 -17.39 -0.53 4.25
C TYR A 30 -17.03 -2.02 4.18
N TYR A 31 -15.89 -2.41 4.77
CA TYR A 31 -15.42 -3.79 4.79
C TYR A 31 -15.55 -4.45 6.17
N ASP A 32 -16.30 -3.84 7.08
CA ASP A 32 -16.54 -4.33 8.45
C ASP A 32 -15.24 -4.65 9.22
N ILE A 33 -14.19 -3.84 9.02
CA ILE A 33 -12.90 -3.98 9.68
C ILE A 33 -12.95 -3.24 11.01
N THR A 34 -12.80 -3.97 12.10
CA THR A 34 -12.72 -3.39 13.44
C THR A 34 -11.28 -3.10 13.85
N GLU A 35 -11.09 -2.26 14.87
CA GLU A 35 -9.76 -1.99 15.42
C GLU A 35 -9.13 -3.26 16.03
N ASP A 36 -9.92 -4.07 16.74
CA ASP A 36 -9.48 -5.36 17.32
C ASP A 36 -8.91 -6.33 16.27
N MET A 37 -9.46 -6.32 15.04
CA MET A 37 -8.94 -7.12 13.94
C MET A 37 -7.55 -6.65 13.49
N LEU A 38 -7.30 -5.35 13.53
CA LEU A 38 -6.03 -4.75 13.12
C LEU A 38 -4.94 -4.90 14.18
N GLU A 39 -5.30 -5.03 15.46
CA GLU A 39 -4.36 -5.30 16.55
C GLU A 39 -3.65 -6.65 16.42
N ASN A 40 -4.30 -7.64 15.79
CA ASN A 40 -3.76 -8.97 15.58
C ASN A 40 -3.83 -9.37 14.10
N CYS A 41 -3.02 -8.70 13.28
CA CYS A 41 -2.94 -8.99 11.85
C CYS A 41 -1.49 -9.05 11.35
N ALA A 42 -1.30 -9.73 10.22
CA ALA A 42 -0.06 -9.68 9.45
C ALA A 42 -0.31 -8.95 8.13
N VAL A 43 0.60 -8.06 7.73
CA VAL A 43 0.49 -7.32 6.47
C VAL A 43 1.59 -7.77 5.52
N THR A 44 1.20 -8.02 4.28
CA THR A 44 2.13 -8.32 3.19
C THR A 44 1.87 -7.42 1.99
N PHE A 45 2.88 -7.30 1.13
CA PHE A 45 2.82 -6.56 -0.12
C PHE A 45 3.30 -7.42 -1.27
N SER A 46 2.56 -7.34 -2.37
CA SER A 46 2.84 -8.02 -3.63
C SER A 46 2.87 -7.01 -4.76
N MET A 47 3.74 -7.22 -5.75
CA MET A 47 3.89 -6.37 -6.91
C MET A 47 4.21 -7.19 -8.16
N VAL A 48 3.45 -6.97 -9.22
CA VAL A 48 3.63 -7.61 -10.54
C VAL A 48 4.01 -6.58 -11.59
N ASP A 49 4.76 -7.02 -12.60
CA ASP A 49 5.02 -6.26 -13.82
C ASP A 49 3.70 -6.07 -14.59
N ALA A 50 3.35 -4.83 -14.94
CA ALA A 50 2.00 -4.50 -15.44
C ALA A 50 1.69 -5.11 -16.81
N ASP A 51 2.72 -5.33 -17.63
CA ASP A 51 2.60 -5.87 -18.99
C ASP A 51 2.62 -7.40 -18.99
N THR A 52 3.50 -8.00 -18.17
CA THR A 52 3.72 -9.45 -18.18
C THR A 52 2.94 -10.20 -17.09
N GLY A 53 2.47 -9.52 -16.05
CA GLY A 53 1.82 -10.13 -14.89
C GLY A 53 2.77 -10.93 -13.98
N ILE A 54 4.08 -10.94 -14.27
CA ILE A 54 5.06 -11.71 -13.50
C ILE A 54 5.37 -10.99 -12.19
N TYR A 55 5.41 -11.73 -11.09
CA TYR A 55 5.77 -11.19 -9.79
C TYR A 55 7.20 -10.64 -9.76
N LYS A 56 7.31 -9.39 -9.31
CA LYS A 56 8.58 -8.76 -8.93
C LYS A 56 8.77 -8.81 -7.42
N ILE A 57 7.70 -8.72 -6.65
CA ILE A 57 7.64 -8.89 -5.20
C ILE A 57 6.44 -9.79 -4.91
N ALA A 58 6.61 -10.86 -4.15
CA ALA A 58 5.53 -11.78 -3.81
C ALA A 58 5.44 -11.95 -2.29
N ASN A 59 4.32 -11.51 -1.71
CA ASN A 59 3.98 -11.61 -0.28
C ASN A 59 5.14 -11.19 0.65
N SER A 60 5.83 -10.11 0.29
CA SER A 60 6.87 -9.54 1.13
C SER A 60 6.25 -8.92 2.37
N GLU A 61 6.92 -9.03 3.51
CA GLU A 61 6.48 -8.37 4.75
C GLU A 61 6.28 -6.86 4.54
N ALA A 62 5.18 -6.35 5.09
CA ALA A 62 4.78 -4.95 5.07
C ALA A 62 4.28 -4.55 6.47
N ASN A 63 3.99 -3.27 6.68
CA ASN A 63 3.67 -2.75 8.01
C ASN A 63 2.25 -2.17 8.07
N LEU A 64 1.64 -2.26 9.24
CA LEU A 64 0.52 -1.41 9.65
C LEU A 64 1.09 -0.34 10.59
N GLU A 65 1.18 0.91 10.12
CA GLU A 65 1.58 2.06 10.93
C GLU A 65 0.35 2.66 11.63
N ILE A 66 0.48 2.95 12.93
CA ILE A 66 -0.58 3.55 13.76
C ILE A 66 -0.17 5.00 14.08
N SER A 67 -0.99 5.97 13.70
CA SER A 67 -0.82 7.38 14.09
C SER A 67 -1.38 7.59 15.51
N GLU A 68 -0.52 8.01 16.43
CA GLU A 68 -0.86 8.22 17.86
C GLU A 68 -1.46 9.61 18.15
N ASN A 69 -1.45 10.54 17.18
CA ASN A 69 -1.71 11.96 17.43
C ASN A 69 -3.17 12.42 17.26
N ARG A 70 -4.13 11.48 17.34
CA ARG A 70 -5.58 11.77 17.18
C ARG A 70 -6.17 12.75 18.21
N ALA A 71 -5.50 12.94 19.35
CA ALA A 71 -5.94 13.90 20.36
C ALA A 71 -5.88 15.35 19.85
N LEU A 72 -5.00 15.64 18.88
CA LEU A 72 -4.84 16.97 18.29
C LEU A 72 -5.52 17.05 16.91
N GLU A 73 -5.56 15.94 16.16
CA GLU A 73 -6.15 15.87 14.82
C GLU A 73 -7.09 14.67 14.68
N PRO A 74 -8.38 14.79 15.06
CA PRO A 74 -9.34 13.67 15.04
C PRO A 74 -9.62 13.15 13.63
N ASP A 75 -9.42 13.99 12.61
CA ASP A 75 -9.54 13.63 11.20
C ASP A 75 -8.30 12.88 10.64
N GLU A 76 -7.23 12.72 11.45
CA GLU A 76 -6.05 11.99 11.03
C GLU A 76 -6.36 10.49 10.85
N VAL A 77 -5.91 9.93 9.72
CA VAL A 77 -6.02 8.50 9.44
C VAL A 77 -5.18 7.74 10.47
N LYS A 78 -5.85 6.98 11.33
CA LYS A 78 -5.20 6.20 12.40
C LYS A 78 -4.34 5.07 11.88
N TYR A 79 -4.79 4.38 10.83
CA TYR A 79 -4.16 3.15 10.34
C TYR A 79 -3.69 3.33 8.90
N THR A 80 -2.40 3.10 8.66
CA THR A 80 -1.82 3.20 7.31
C THR A 80 -1.00 1.95 7.00
N LEU A 81 -1.33 1.25 5.92
CA LEU A 81 -0.49 0.17 5.41
C LEU A 81 0.72 0.80 4.71
N THR A 82 1.93 0.31 5.03
CA THR A 82 3.15 0.82 4.42
C THR A 82 4.08 -0.27 3.92
N TYR A 83 4.75 0.03 2.80
CA TYR A 83 5.82 -0.80 2.26
C TYR A 83 7.05 0.06 1.97
N ARG A 84 8.21 -0.38 2.46
CA ARG A 84 9.50 0.25 2.19
C ARG A 84 10.24 -0.57 1.14
N PHE A 85 10.41 0.00 -0.03
CA PHE A 85 11.16 -0.65 -1.10
C PHE A 85 12.64 -0.79 -0.73
N SER A 86 13.25 -1.89 -1.16
CA SER A 86 14.70 -2.03 -1.26
C SER A 86 15.21 -1.54 -2.61
N SER A 87 16.51 -1.26 -2.72
CA SER A 87 17.13 -0.95 -4.02
C SER A 87 17.01 -2.10 -5.02
N LYS A 88 16.86 -3.35 -4.57
CA LYS A 88 16.61 -4.51 -5.44
C LYS A 88 15.23 -4.42 -6.09
N ASP A 89 14.23 -4.01 -5.32
CA ASP A 89 12.85 -3.87 -5.78
C ASP A 89 12.74 -2.72 -6.81
N THR A 90 13.50 -1.65 -6.62
CA THR A 90 13.48 -0.48 -7.50
C THR A 90 14.56 -0.50 -8.59
N ARG A 91 15.28 -1.61 -8.79
CA ARG A 91 16.39 -1.67 -9.76
C ARG A 91 15.93 -1.63 -11.23
N LYS A 92 14.81 -2.29 -11.54
CA LYS A 92 14.23 -2.34 -12.90
C LYS A 92 13.15 -1.27 -13.01
N GLU A 93 13.34 -0.35 -13.95
CA GLU A 93 12.35 0.65 -14.34
C GLU A 93 11.13 0.00 -15.01
N GLY A 94 10.01 0.70 -14.97
CA GLY A 94 8.79 0.25 -15.62
C GLY A 94 7.53 0.57 -14.83
N HIS A 95 6.42 0.03 -15.33
CA HIS A 95 5.10 0.12 -14.72
C HIS A 95 4.76 -1.21 -14.05
N PHE A 96 4.35 -1.12 -12.78
CA PHE A 96 4.03 -2.25 -11.94
C PHE A 96 2.67 -2.03 -11.29
N LYS A 97 2.04 -3.13 -10.86
CA LYS A 97 0.79 -3.11 -10.11
C LYS A 97 1.02 -3.75 -8.75
N GLY A 98 0.72 -3.00 -7.69
CA GLY A 98 0.93 -3.40 -6.30
C GLY A 98 -0.38 -3.64 -5.56
N GLN A 99 -0.33 -4.52 -4.55
CA GLN A 99 -1.45 -4.79 -3.65
C GLN A 99 -0.92 -5.18 -2.26
N PHE A 100 -1.55 -4.64 -1.23
CA PHE A 100 -1.38 -5.09 0.15
C PHE A 100 -2.36 -6.22 0.46
N GLN A 101 -1.98 -7.11 1.35
CA GLN A 101 -2.89 -8.11 1.93
C GLN A 101 -2.74 -8.08 3.45
N ILE A 102 -3.87 -7.98 4.13
CA ILE A 102 -3.99 -8.14 5.58
C ILE A 102 -4.50 -9.57 5.84
N ASP A 103 -3.79 -10.29 6.69
CA ASP A 103 -4.18 -11.60 7.23
C ASP A 103 -4.62 -11.38 8.68
N PHE A 104 -5.92 -11.51 8.94
CA PHE A 104 -6.47 -11.34 10.28
C PHE A 104 -6.25 -12.64 11.08
N LEU A 105 -5.67 -12.52 12.27
CA LEU A 105 -5.25 -13.66 13.08
C LEU A 105 -6.13 -13.84 14.32
N GLY A 106 -6.04 -15.02 14.94
CA GLY A 106 -6.76 -15.36 16.17
C GLY A 106 -8.21 -15.77 15.91
N ASN A 107 -9.16 -15.10 16.56
CA ASN A 107 -10.59 -15.41 16.44
C ASN A 107 -11.23 -14.84 15.16
N PHE A 108 -10.51 -13.95 14.48
CA PHE A 108 -10.89 -13.43 13.18
C PHE A 108 -10.22 -14.32 12.12
N CYS A 109 -11.01 -14.87 11.20
CA CYS A 109 -10.49 -15.69 10.11
C CYS A 109 -10.75 -14.97 8.79
N GLY A 110 -9.70 -14.64 8.05
CA GLY A 110 -9.86 -14.05 6.73
C GLY A 110 -8.62 -13.31 6.24
N LYS A 111 -8.54 -13.17 4.92
CA LYS A 111 -7.56 -12.32 4.26
C LYS A 111 -8.28 -11.26 3.47
N MET A 112 -7.78 -10.04 3.52
CA MET A 112 -8.34 -8.93 2.75
C MET A 112 -7.25 -8.20 1.99
N ALA A 113 -7.48 -7.97 0.71
CA ALA A 113 -6.52 -7.35 -0.17
C ALA A 113 -6.91 -5.89 -0.47
N PHE A 114 -5.93 -5.00 -0.39
CA PHE A 114 -6.10 -3.57 -0.58
C PHE A 114 -5.14 -3.03 -1.64
N PRO A 115 -5.59 -2.16 -2.55
CA PRO A 115 -6.98 -1.77 -2.78
C PRO A 115 -7.86 -2.98 -3.18
N THR A 116 -9.16 -2.92 -2.87
CA THR A 116 -10.11 -3.98 -3.23
C THR A 116 -10.61 -3.75 -4.65
N ASN A 117 -10.55 -4.76 -5.51
CA ASN A 117 -10.93 -4.71 -6.94
C ASN A 117 -10.05 -3.84 -7.86
N GLN A 118 -8.99 -3.24 -7.33
CA GLN A 118 -8.00 -2.52 -8.13
C GLN A 118 -6.60 -2.70 -7.54
N MET A 119 -5.57 -2.30 -8.28
CA MET A 119 -4.18 -2.34 -7.83
C MET A 119 -3.59 -0.94 -7.86
N ILE A 120 -2.57 -0.71 -7.04
CA ILE A 120 -1.81 0.54 -7.02
C ILE A 120 -0.89 0.54 -8.24
N ASP A 121 -0.99 1.57 -9.08
CA ASP A 121 -0.04 1.76 -10.18
C ASP A 121 1.27 2.30 -9.62
N ILE A 122 2.36 1.58 -9.86
CA ILE A 122 3.69 1.90 -9.36
C ILE A 122 4.62 2.14 -10.54
N TYR A 123 5.17 3.34 -10.63
CA TYR A 123 6.12 3.73 -11.67
C TYR A 123 7.51 3.84 -11.06
N ILE A 124 8.41 2.98 -11.53
CA ILE A 124 9.84 3.05 -11.21
C ILE A 124 10.54 3.72 -12.38
N GLN A 125 11.13 4.89 -12.14
CA GLN A 125 11.73 5.73 -13.19
C GLN A 125 13.15 6.14 -12.84
N ASP A 126 14.04 6.26 -13.83
CA ASP A 126 15.42 6.73 -13.59
C ASP A 126 15.47 8.19 -13.13
N SER A 127 14.50 9.01 -13.56
CA SER A 127 14.33 10.40 -13.15
C SER A 127 12.84 10.71 -12.91
N ILE A 128 12.55 11.52 -11.90
CA ILE A 128 11.21 12.04 -11.63
C ILE A 128 11.21 13.50 -12.08
N THR A 129 10.85 13.74 -13.34
CA THR A 129 10.55 15.09 -13.84
C THR A 129 9.05 15.29 -13.83
N VAL A 130 8.55 16.09 -12.89
CA VAL A 130 7.16 16.58 -12.96
C VAL A 130 7.15 17.70 -14.00
N THR A 131 6.80 17.39 -15.24
CA THR A 131 6.56 18.42 -16.25
C THR A 131 5.19 19.02 -16.00
N THR A 132 5.12 20.08 -15.18
CA THR A 132 3.96 20.97 -15.19
C THR A 132 4.08 21.84 -16.44
N VAL A 133 3.33 21.51 -17.49
CA VAL A 133 3.09 22.47 -18.58
C VAL A 133 2.09 23.48 -18.02
N VAL A 134 2.55 24.72 -17.83
CA VAL A 134 1.68 25.88 -17.58
C VAL A 134 1.10 26.40 -18.89
#